data_AF-A0A933BY22-F1
#
_entry.id   AF-A0A933BY22-F1
#
_cell.length_a   1.000
_cell.length_b   1.000
_cell.length_c   1.000
_cell.angle_alpha   90.00
_cell.angle_beta   90.00
_cell.angle_gamma   90.00
#
_symmetry.space_group_name_H-M   'P 1'
#
loop_
_entity.id
_entity.type
_entity.pdbx_description
1 polymer ?
#
loop_
_entity_poly.entity_id
_entity_poly.type
_entity_poly.pdbx_seq_one_letter_code
_entity_poly.pdbx_strand_id
1 'polypeptide(L)'
;MNQERTPRKSPVVRVRKGDVQPYTALRWVGTLFKSAAVFLGIAIVAEFMAGLRLDGRAALPVLMGELARTAVLAVVLWGAGDLVRLLIRMANDVRAQRVLLSRMAPRPATPAEPAAQPAPAEPPAPPEREAA
;
A
#
# COMPACT_ATOMS: atom_id res chain seq x y z
N MET A 1 48.14 20.15 -7.72
CA MET A 1 47.62 19.09 -6.85
C MET A 1 46.13 19.36 -6.62
N ASN A 2 45.25 18.84 -7.48
CA ASN A 2 43.80 18.95 -7.34
C ASN A 2 43.23 17.55 -7.13
N GLN A 3 42.74 17.27 -5.91
CA GLN A 3 41.95 16.06 -5.65
C GLN A 3 40.52 16.30 -6.08
N GLU A 4 40.10 15.59 -7.14
CA GLU A 4 38.70 15.48 -7.52
C GLU A 4 37.93 14.75 -6.40
N ARG A 5 36.99 15.44 -5.76
CA ARG A 5 36.04 14.81 -4.84
C ARG A 5 35.04 14.00 -5.66
N THR A 6 35.28 12.70 -5.79
CA THR A 6 34.30 11.76 -6.33
C THR A 6 33.00 11.84 -5.51
N PRO A 7 31.83 12.07 -6.12
CA PRO A 7 30.57 12.11 -5.40
C PRO A 7 30.26 10.72 -4.84
N ARG A 8 30.23 10.61 -3.50
CA ARG A 8 29.76 9.40 -2.81
C ARG A 8 28.31 9.16 -3.22
N LYS A 9 28.08 8.18 -4.10
CA LYS A 9 26.75 7.62 -4.37
C LYS A 9 26.17 7.16 -3.04
N SER A 10 25.20 7.91 -2.53
CA SER A 10 24.39 7.50 -1.38
C SER A 10 23.78 6.14 -1.71
N PRO A 11 23.88 5.14 -0.80
CA PRO A 11 23.26 3.85 -1.03
C PRO A 11 21.75 4.09 -0.99
N VAL A 12 21.13 4.18 -2.15
CA VAL A 12 19.67 4.07 -2.29
C VAL A 12 19.33 2.72 -1.70
N VAL A 13 18.81 2.73 -0.47
CA VAL A 13 18.36 1.54 0.25
C VAL A 13 17.37 0.84 -0.67
N ARG A 14 17.81 -0.27 -1.27
CA ARG A 14 16.99 -1.14 -2.10
C ARG A 14 15.93 -1.74 -1.17
N VAL A 15 14.76 -1.10 -1.11
CA VAL A 15 13.56 -1.68 -0.50
C VAL A 15 13.32 -3.00 -1.23
N ARG A 16 13.45 -4.13 -0.52
CA ARG A 16 13.17 -5.45 -1.09
C ARG A 16 11.69 -5.45 -1.46
N LYS A 17 11.40 -5.69 -2.75
CA LYS A 17 10.03 -5.80 -3.28
C LYS A 17 9.18 -6.87 -2.55
N GLY A 18 9.81 -7.76 -1.77
CA GLY A 18 9.15 -8.78 -0.95
C GLY A 18 8.51 -8.29 0.37
N ASP A 19 8.86 -7.09 0.88
CA ASP A 19 8.22 -6.54 2.10
C ASP A 19 6.94 -5.73 1.79
N VAL A 20 6.62 -5.56 0.50
CA VAL A 20 5.34 -5.01 0.05
C VAL A 20 4.34 -6.16 0.10
N GLN A 21 3.61 -6.29 1.21
CA GLN A 21 2.43 -7.17 1.23
C GLN A 21 1.56 -6.80 0.02
N PRO A 22 1.29 -7.75 -0.88
CA PRO A 22 0.50 -7.46 -2.06
C PRO A 22 -0.92 -7.18 -1.59
N TYR A 23 -1.27 -5.89 -1.47
CA TYR A 23 -2.64 -5.42 -1.28
C TYR A 23 -3.46 -5.63 -2.57
N THR A 24 -3.36 -6.83 -3.16
CA THR A 24 -4.04 -7.21 -4.39
C THR A 24 -5.55 -7.08 -4.18
N ALA A 25 -6.06 -7.54 -3.03
CA ALA A 25 -7.47 -7.42 -2.66
C ALA A 25 -7.96 -5.96 -2.68
N LEU A 26 -7.18 -5.03 -2.11
CA LEU A 26 -7.57 -3.62 -2.06
C LEU A 26 -7.49 -2.95 -3.44
N ARG A 27 -6.59 -3.42 -4.31
CA ARG A 27 -6.51 -2.99 -5.71
C ARG A 27 -7.71 -3.47 -6.54
N TRP A 28 -8.29 -4.62 -6.21
CA TRP A 28 -9.52 -5.11 -6.83
C TRP A 28 -10.73 -4.24 -6.50
N VAL A 29 -10.82 -3.69 -5.27
CA VAL A 29 -11.90 -2.78 -4.88
C VAL A 29 -11.98 -1.55 -5.81
N GLY A 30 -10.84 -0.90 -6.06
CA GLY A 30 -10.79 0.23 -6.99
C GLY A 30 -11.05 -0.14 -8.46
N THR A 31 -11.07 -1.42 -8.80
CA THR A 31 -11.46 -1.92 -10.13
C THR A 31 -12.97 -2.23 -10.16
N LEU A 32 -13.51 -2.80 -9.08
CA LEU A 32 -14.95 -3.08 -8.89
C LEU A 32 -15.80 -1.80 -8.95
N PHE A 33 -15.39 -0.75 -8.24
CA PHE A 33 -16.08 0.54 -8.28
C PHE A 33 -16.07 1.13 -9.69
N LYS A 34 -14.94 0.99 -10.39
CA LYS A 34 -14.79 1.49 -11.77
C LYS A 34 -15.65 0.68 -12.74
N SER A 35 -15.69 -0.64 -12.63
CA SER A 35 -16.56 -1.48 -13.45
C SER A 35 -18.03 -1.20 -13.17
N ALA A 36 -18.42 -1.05 -11.90
CA ALA A 36 -19.80 -0.72 -11.53
C ALA A 36 -20.23 0.64 -12.12
N ALA A 37 -19.33 1.63 -12.14
CA ALA A 37 -19.60 2.93 -12.75
C ALA A 37 -19.83 2.81 -14.28
N VAL A 38 -19.04 1.96 -14.95
CA VAL A 38 -19.25 1.65 -16.38
C VAL A 38 -20.58 0.95 -16.61
N PHE A 39 -20.90 -0.07 -15.81
CA PHE A 39 -22.18 -0.77 -15.92
C PHE A 39 -23.35 0.18 -15.71
N LEU A 40 -23.25 1.08 -14.73
CA LEU A 40 -24.28 2.09 -14.51
C LEU A 40 -24.40 3.05 -15.70
N GLY A 41 -23.27 3.45 -16.30
CA GLY A 41 -23.22 4.25 -17.52
C GLY A 41 -23.84 3.55 -18.75
N ILE A 42 -23.79 2.22 -18.81
CA ILE A 42 -24.49 1.45 -19.85
C ILE A 42 -25.98 1.36 -19.52
N ALA A 43 -26.32 1.07 -18.26
CA ALA A 43 -27.70 0.91 -17.81
C ALA A 43 -28.52 2.18 -18.04
N ILE A 44 -27.98 3.35 -17.69
CA ILE A 44 -28.63 4.65 -17.92
C ILE A 44 -28.89 4.93 -19.40
N VAL A 45 -27.97 4.56 -20.29
CA VAL A 45 -28.15 4.74 -21.75
C VAL A 45 -29.25 3.79 -22.26
N ALA A 46 -29.27 2.55 -21.76
CA ALA A 46 -30.32 1.60 -22.09
C ALA A 46 -31.70 2.06 -21.61
N GLU A 47 -31.78 2.52 -20.35
CA GLU A 47 -33.00 3.07 -19.75
C GLU A 47 -33.51 4.28 -20.54
N PHE A 48 -32.61 5.19 -20.91
CA PHE A 48 -32.94 6.36 -21.71
C PHE A 48 -33.54 5.98 -23.07
N MET A 49 -32.94 5.01 -23.76
CA MET A 49 -33.45 4.52 -25.04
C MET A 49 -34.79 3.78 -24.88
N ALA A 50 -34.98 3.04 -23.79
CA ALA A 50 -36.22 2.35 -23.48
C ALA A 50 -37.36 3.34 -23.21
N GLY A 51 -37.14 4.34 -22.36
CA GLY A 51 -38.13 5.36 -22.04
C GLY A 51 -38.54 6.18 -23.27
N LEU A 52 -37.60 6.51 -24.15
CA LEU A 52 -37.92 7.17 -25.43
C LEU A 52 -38.77 6.31 -26.36
N ARG A 53 -38.58 4.98 -26.36
CA ARG A 53 -39.37 4.06 -27.20
C ARG A 53 -40.78 3.83 -26.67
N LEU A 54 -40.98 3.82 -25.36
CA LEU A 54 -42.26 3.50 -24.73
C LEU A 54 -43.17 4.73 -24.60
N ASP A 55 -42.64 5.83 -24.05
CA ASP A 55 -43.44 7.02 -23.69
C ASP A 55 -43.14 8.25 -24.57
N GLY A 56 -42.12 8.15 -25.43
CA GLY A 56 -41.77 9.20 -26.38
C GLY A 56 -41.39 10.51 -25.70
N ARG A 57 -41.93 11.63 -26.22
CA ARG A 57 -41.57 12.98 -25.77
C ARG A 57 -42.14 13.34 -24.39
N ALA A 58 -43.17 12.65 -23.92
CA ALA A 58 -43.78 12.93 -22.62
C ALA A 58 -42.86 12.54 -21.45
N ALA A 59 -41.97 11.55 -21.65
CA ALA A 59 -41.04 11.09 -20.64
C ALA A 59 -39.77 11.95 -20.49
N LEU A 60 -39.50 12.88 -21.42
CA LEU A 60 -38.29 13.72 -21.40
C LEU A 60 -37.99 14.40 -20.04
N PRO A 61 -38.93 15.09 -19.37
CA PRO A 61 -38.64 15.74 -18.09
C PRO A 61 -38.25 14.74 -16.99
N VAL A 62 -38.92 13.57 -16.94
CA VAL A 62 -38.61 12.52 -15.96
C VAL A 62 -37.26 11.87 -16.27
N LEU A 63 -37.06 11.47 -17.53
CA LEU A 63 -35.81 10.86 -18.01
C LEU A 63 -34.60 11.77 -17.78
N MET A 64 -34.73 13.09 -17.97
CA MET A 64 -33.63 14.02 -17.70
C MET A 64 -33.25 14.09 -16.22
N GLY A 65 -34.23 14.08 -15.31
CA GLY A 65 -33.97 14.07 -13.88
C GLY A 65 -33.29 12.77 -13.43
N GLU A 66 -33.79 11.64 -13.94
CA GLU A 66 -33.23 10.32 -13.65
C GLU A 66 -31.83 10.15 -14.26
N LEU A 67 -31.64 10.63 -15.49
CA LEU A 67 -30.35 10.66 -16.18
C LEU A 67 -29.33 11.46 -15.38
N ALA A 68 -29.67 12.68 -14.94
CA ALA A 68 -28.77 13.51 -14.15
C ALA A 68 -28.38 12.81 -12.83
N ARG A 69 -29.36 12.22 -12.13
CA ARG A 69 -29.11 11.51 -10.85
C ARG A 69 -28.19 10.31 -11.04
N THR A 70 -28.47 9.46 -12.02
CA THR A 70 -27.66 8.26 -12.29
C THR A 70 -26.29 8.61 -12.85
N ALA A 71 -26.17 9.65 -13.67
CA ALA A 71 -24.89 10.16 -14.16
C ALA A 71 -24.01 10.68 -13.01
N VAL A 72 -24.57 11.48 -12.08
CA VAL A 72 -23.86 11.91 -10.88
C VAL A 72 -23.38 10.71 -10.07
N LEU A 73 -24.25 9.72 -9.87
CA LEU A 73 -23.88 8.50 -9.13
C LEU A 73 -22.74 7.74 -9.84
N ALA A 74 -22.76 7.64 -11.17
CA ALA A 74 -21.68 7.01 -11.94
C ALA A 74 -20.34 7.76 -11.78
N VAL A 75 -20.35 9.09 -11.85
CA VAL A 75 -19.15 9.93 -11.67
C VAL A 75 -18.60 9.81 -10.25
N VAL A 76 -19.47 9.86 -9.23
CA VAL A 76 -19.06 9.67 -7.83
C VAL A 76 -18.45 8.29 -7.63
N LEU A 77 -19.05 7.25 -8.21
CA LEU A 77 -18.56 5.88 -8.10
C LEU A 77 -17.20 5.70 -8.79
N TRP A 78 -17.02 6.34 -9.95
CA TRP A 78 -15.74 6.39 -10.64
C TRP A 78 -14.66 7.10 -9.82
N GLY A 79 -15.00 8.27 -9.26
CA GLY A 79 -14.12 9.04 -8.38
C GLY A 79 -13.75 8.29 -7.11
N ALA A 80 -14.70 7.58 -6.49
CA ALA A 80 -14.43 6.71 -5.35
C ALA A 80 -13.44 5.60 -5.71
N GLY A 81 -13.58 4.98 -6.88
CA GLY A 81 -12.63 3.99 -7.39
C GLY A 81 -11.22 4.55 -7.58
N ASP A 82 -11.09 5.81 -7.99
CA ASP A 82 -9.79 6.50 -8.11
C ASP A 82 -9.22 6.91 -6.75
N LEU A 83 -10.08 7.41 -5.84
CA LEU A 83 -9.72 7.76 -4.47
C LEU A 83 -9.15 6.57 -3.71
N VAL A 84 -9.73 5.37 -3.85
CA VAL A 84 -9.18 4.14 -3.26
C VAL A 84 -7.75 3.88 -3.75
N ARG A 85 -7.47 4.09 -5.04
CA ARG A 85 -6.12 3.91 -5.61
C ARG A 85 -5.14 4.94 -5.05
N LEU A 86 -5.59 6.16 -4.80
CA LEU A 86 -4.78 7.21 -4.17
C LEU A 86 -4.49 6.89 -2.70
N LEU A 87 -5.50 6.44 -1.95
CA LEU A 87 -5.34 6.04 -0.54
C LEU A 87 -4.34 4.90 -0.37
N ILE A 88 -4.32 3.93 -1.31
CA ILE A 88 -3.32 2.85 -1.30
C ILE A 88 -1.90 3.42 -1.43
N ARG A 89 -1.67 4.39 -2.31
CA ARG A 89 -0.34 5.01 -2.46
C ARG A 89 0.03 5.80 -1.20
N MET A 90 -0.89 6.60 -0.69
CA MET A 90 -0.70 7.39 0.52
C MET A 90 -0.37 6.52 1.73
N ALA A 91 -1.05 5.38 1.92
CA ALA A 91 -0.76 4.45 3.00
C ALA A 91 0.67 3.88 2.93
N ASN A 92 1.18 3.64 1.72
CA ASN A 92 2.56 3.21 1.52
C ASN A 92 3.56 4.32 1.86
N ASP A 93 3.28 5.56 1.44
CA ASP A 93 4.14 6.72 1.73
C ASP A 93 4.24 6.98 3.25
N VAL A 94 3.11 6.92 3.96
CA VAL A 94 3.06 7.06 5.43
C VAL A 94 3.87 5.96 6.11
N ARG A 95 3.79 4.71 5.62
CA ARG A 95 4.59 3.59 6.16
C ARG A 95 6.08 3.83 5.92
N ALA A 96 6.47 4.31 4.73
CA ALA A 96 7.85 4.65 4.43
C ALA A 96 8.39 5.77 5.33
N GLN A 97 7.60 6.83 5.54
CA GLN A 97 7.96 7.93 6.45
C GLN A 97 8.15 7.43 7.88
N ARG A 98 7.29 6.55 8.40
CA ARG A 98 7.46 5.95 9.74
C ARG A 98 8.78 5.19 9.88
N VAL A 99 9.19 4.44 8.86
CA VAL A 99 10.47 3.70 8.85
C VAL A 99 11.67 4.65 8.80
N LEU A 100 11.56 5.77 8.09
CA LEU A 100 12.63 6.77 8.07
C LEU A 100 12.75 7.49 9.42
N LEU A 101 11.62 7.89 9.99
CA LEU A 101 11.58 8.55 11.30
C LEU A 101 12.10 7.64 12.42
N SER A 102 11.78 6.34 12.40
CA SER A 102 12.30 5.40 13.39
C SER A 102 13.81 5.18 13.30
N ARG A 103 14.41 5.42 12.12
CA ARG A 103 15.87 5.38 11.93
C ARG A 103 16.58 6.67 12.33
N MET A 104 15.90 7.81 12.23
CA MET A 104 16.43 9.12 12.66
C MET A 104 16.27 9.36 14.16
N ALA A 105 15.31 8.68 14.80
CA ALA A 105 15.15 8.71 16.24
C ALA A 105 16.44 8.23 16.92
N PRO A 106 17.06 9.04 17.82
CA PRO A 106 18.21 8.59 18.60
C PRO A 106 17.81 7.33 19.33
N ARG A 107 18.50 6.22 19.08
CA ARG A 107 18.31 5.01 19.87
C ARG A 107 18.71 5.38 21.31
N PRO A 108 17.80 5.39 22.30
CA PRO A 108 18.24 5.53 23.67
C PRO A 108 19.22 4.40 23.91
N ALA A 109 20.42 4.74 24.39
CA ALA A 109 21.46 3.78 24.71
C ALA A 109 20.79 2.65 25.48
N THR A 110 20.68 1.49 24.84
CA THR A 110 20.25 0.28 25.54
C THR A 110 21.29 0.12 26.64
N PRO A 111 20.90 0.11 27.94
CA PRO A 111 21.87 -0.15 29.00
C PRO A 111 22.61 -1.41 28.60
N ALA A 112 23.93 -1.30 28.52
CA ALA A 112 24.81 -2.34 28.02
C ALA A 112 24.33 -3.69 28.56
N GLU A 113 23.98 -4.59 27.63
CA GLU A 113 23.85 -6.00 27.93
C GLU A 113 25.13 -6.38 28.68
N PRO A 114 25.04 -6.87 29.93
CA PRO A 114 26.22 -7.11 30.74
C PRO A 114 27.11 -8.06 29.96
N ALA A 115 28.36 -7.63 29.78
CA ALA A 115 29.40 -8.32 29.05
C ALA A 115 29.32 -9.82 29.28
N ALA A 116 29.39 -10.58 28.19
CA ALA A 116 29.58 -12.02 28.19
C ALA A 116 30.49 -12.41 29.36
N GLN A 117 29.91 -13.06 30.36
CA GLN A 117 30.68 -13.68 31.42
C GLN A 117 31.65 -14.65 30.74
N PRO A 118 32.96 -14.58 31.02
CA PRO A 118 33.87 -15.62 30.57
C PRO A 118 33.37 -16.94 31.16
N ALA A 119 33.21 -17.94 30.31
CA ALA A 119 32.77 -19.28 30.70
C ALA A 119 33.63 -19.80 31.88
N PRO A 120 33.07 -20.53 32.84
CA PRO A 120 33.82 -21.07 33.96
C PRO A 120 34.95 -21.98 33.44
N ALA A 121 36.17 -21.78 33.95
CA ALA A 121 37.31 -22.61 33.63
C ALA A 121 36.99 -24.09 33.90
N GLU A 122 37.17 -24.91 32.86
CA GLU A 122 37.04 -26.37 32.93
C GLU A 122 38.05 -26.92 33.95
N PRO A 123 37.63 -27.73 34.93
CA PRO A 123 38.53 -28.27 35.94
C PRO A 123 39.53 -29.27 35.31
N PRO A 124 40.78 -29.34 35.79
CA PRO A 124 41.78 -30.22 35.20
C PRO A 124 41.39 -31.70 35.33
N ALA A 125 41.55 -32.44 34.23
CA ALA A 125 41.25 -33.86 34.15
C ALA A 125 42.06 -34.67 35.18
N PRO A 126 41.47 -35.72 35.80
CA PRO A 126 42.16 -36.55 36.77
C PRO A 126 43.29 -37.37 36.12
N PRO A 127 44.37 -37.70 36.87
CA PRO A 127 45.51 -38.41 36.32
C PRO A 127 45.12 -39.82 35.89
N GLU A 128 45.47 -40.15 34.64
CA GLU A 128 45.41 -41.50 34.09
C GLU A 128 46.17 -42.45 35.03
N ARG A 129 45.46 -43.41 35.61
CA ARG A 129 46.11 -44.49 36.37
C ARG A 129 46.82 -45.39 35.35
N GLU A 130 48.15 -45.36 35.37
CA GLU A 130 49.00 -46.38 34.76
C GLU A 130 48.53 -47.76 35.23
N ALA A 131 48.10 -48.58 34.28
CA ALA A 131 47.95 -50.01 34.47
C ALA A 131 49.35 -50.63 34.36
N ALA A 132 49.83 -51.20 35.47
CA ALA A 132 50.93 -52.16 35.52
C ALA A 132 50.61 -53.21 36.59
#